data_AF-A0A955RPC5-F1
#
_entry.id   AF-A0A955RPC5-F1
#
_cell.length_a   1.000
_cell.length_b   1.000
_cell.length_c   1.000
_cell.angle_alpha   90.00
_cell.angle_beta   90.00
_cell.angle_gamma   90.00
#
_symmetry.space_group_name_H-M   'P 1'
#
loop_
_entity.id
_entity.type
_entity.pdbx_description
1 polymer ?
#
loop_
_entity_poly.entity_id
_entity_poly.type
_entity_poly.pdbx_seq_one_letter_code
_entity_poly.pdbx_strand_id
1 'polypeptide(L)'
;MPSFLGSTQNHLDIIDIKDNVLVLKGGRYRIVLEAQAINFDLLSESEQDAAIYSYANLINSLDFPMQVVIRTRQIDITKYLDYLAGFRKLQPTDTLRQQLESYINFVRDLVS
;
A
#
# COMPACT_ATOMS: atom_id res chain seq x y z
N MET A 1 11.80 -33.36 -13.17
CA MET A 1 12.78 -32.58 -12.40
C MET A 1 12.29 -32.51 -10.96
N PRO A 2 12.98 -33.07 -9.96
CA PRO A 2 12.51 -33.00 -8.59
C PRO A 2 12.85 -31.61 -8.02
N SER A 3 11.85 -30.77 -7.81
CA SER A 3 12.03 -29.53 -7.05
C SER A 3 11.86 -29.85 -5.57
N PHE A 4 12.96 -29.73 -4.81
CA PHE A 4 12.90 -29.73 -3.34
C PHE A 4 12.22 -28.43 -2.89
N LEU A 5 10.89 -28.41 -2.89
CA LEU A 5 10.11 -27.37 -2.23
C LEU A 5 10.27 -27.58 -0.71
N GLY A 6 10.73 -26.55 0.01
CA GLY A 6 10.87 -26.61 1.46
C GLY A 6 9.55 -26.97 2.14
N SER A 7 9.59 -27.63 3.31
CA SER A 7 8.41 -28.11 4.03
C SER A 7 7.39 -27.02 4.37
N THR A 8 7.83 -25.76 4.47
CA THR A 8 6.98 -24.57 4.61
C THR A 8 6.17 -24.26 3.36
N GLN A 9 6.75 -24.43 2.17
CA GLN A 9 6.06 -24.20 0.89
C GLN A 9 4.94 -25.22 0.66
N ASN A 10 5.04 -26.42 1.23
CA ASN A 10 3.97 -27.41 1.17
C ASN A 10 2.69 -26.96 1.90
N HIS A 11 2.81 -26.10 2.92
CA HIS A 11 1.67 -25.54 3.64
C HIS A 11 1.03 -24.32 2.97
N LEU A 12 1.71 -23.70 1.99
CA LEU A 12 1.17 -22.59 1.23
C LEU A 12 0.38 -23.10 0.02
N ASP A 13 -0.72 -22.43 -0.31
CA ASP A 13 -1.56 -22.78 -1.47
C ASP A 13 -0.98 -22.24 -2.80
N ILE A 14 0.11 -21.47 -2.72
CA ILE A 14 0.78 -20.81 -3.84
C ILE A 14 1.88 -21.72 -4.37
N ILE A 15 1.83 -22.03 -5.67
CA ILE A 15 2.84 -22.80 -6.40
C ILE A 15 3.91 -21.87 -6.98
N ASP A 16 3.49 -20.81 -7.65
CA ASP A 16 4.39 -19.91 -8.38
C ASP A 16 3.75 -18.54 -8.60
N ILE A 17 4.55 -17.56 -9.04
CA ILE A 17 4.10 -16.25 -9.51
C ILE A 17 4.70 -16.03 -10.90
N LYS A 18 3.85 -15.99 -11.92
CA LYS A 18 4.27 -15.77 -13.32
C LYS A 18 3.50 -14.61 -13.92
N ASP A 19 4.21 -13.68 -14.54
CA ASP A 19 3.61 -12.52 -15.22
C ASP A 19 2.60 -11.75 -14.35
N ASN A 20 2.94 -11.57 -13.06
CA ASN A 20 2.10 -10.94 -12.03
C ASN A 20 0.79 -11.69 -11.67
N VAL A 21 0.69 -12.96 -12.04
CA VAL A 21 -0.42 -13.85 -11.66
C VAL A 21 0.08 -14.91 -10.70
N LEU A 22 -0.64 -15.07 -9.58
CA LEU A 22 -0.41 -16.17 -8.65
C LEU A 22 -0.98 -17.46 -9.23
N VAL A 23 -0.14 -18.49 -9.32
CA VAL A 23 -0.53 -19.85 -9.68
C VAL A 23 -0.75 -20.63 -8.40
N LEU A 24 -1.99 -21.07 -8.14
CA LEU A 24 -2.36 -21.81 -6.95
C LEU A 24 -2.50 -23.30 -7.23
N LYS A 25 -2.48 -24.12 -6.16
CA LYS A 25 -2.79 -25.55 -6.25
C LYS A 25 -4.22 -25.76 -6.76
N GLY A 26 -4.39 -26.82 -7.55
CA GLY A 26 -5.67 -27.17 -8.17
C GLY A 26 -6.02 -26.33 -9.42
N GLY A 27 -5.04 -25.73 -10.08
CA GLY A 27 -5.25 -25.02 -11.36
C GLY A 27 -6.00 -23.69 -11.23
N ARG A 28 -6.00 -23.09 -10.03
CA ARG A 28 -6.63 -21.79 -9.77
C ARG A 28 -5.60 -20.67 -9.92
N TYR A 29 -6.07 -19.49 -10.27
CA TYR A 29 -5.24 -18.31 -10.45
C TYR A 29 -5.79 -17.14 -9.64
N ARG A 30 -4.90 -16.24 -9.19
CA ARG A 30 -5.28 -15.00 -8.50
C ARG A 30 -4.41 -13.83 -8.94
N ILE A 31 -4.98 -12.64 -8.91
CA ILE A 31 -4.27 -11.37 -9.00
C ILE A 31 -4.60 -10.59 -7.74
N VAL A 32 -3.62 -9.84 -7.23
CA VAL A 32 -3.81 -8.91 -6.12
C VAL A 32 -3.68 -7.50 -6.68
N LEU A 33 -4.70 -6.67 -6.43
CA LEU A 33 -4.72 -5.27 -6.84
C LEU A 33 -4.62 -4.39 -5.60
N GLU A 34 -3.80 -3.36 -5.68
CA GLU A 34 -3.76 -2.28 -4.69
C GLU A 34 -4.59 -1.10 -5.22
N ALA A 35 -5.48 -0.59 -4.39
CA ALA A 35 -6.29 0.58 -4.70
C ALA A 35 -6.07 1.64 -3.62
N GLN A 36 -6.02 2.91 -4.04
CA GLN A 36 -5.95 4.03 -3.12
C GLN A 36 -7.37 4.50 -2.76
N ALA A 37 -7.53 4.97 -1.53
CA ALA A 37 -8.77 5.62 -1.11
C ALA A 37 -8.90 6.99 -1.79
N ILE A 38 -10.15 7.41 -2.01
CA ILE A 38 -10.49 8.76 -2.46
C ILE A 38 -11.12 9.53 -1.29
N ASN A 39 -10.94 10.84 -1.25
CA ASN A 39 -11.62 11.72 -0.28
C ASN A 39 -13.09 11.90 -0.72
N PHE A 40 -13.91 10.89 -0.49
CA PHE A 40 -15.29 10.83 -0.98
C PHE A 40 -16.12 12.05 -0.53
N ASP A 41 -15.95 12.47 0.72
CA ASP A 41 -16.69 13.62 1.29
C ASP A 41 -16.34 14.97 0.66
N LEU A 42 -15.20 15.08 -0.04
CA LEU A 42 -14.80 16.30 -0.73
C LEU A 42 -15.34 16.38 -2.17
N LEU A 43 -15.94 15.30 -2.67
CA LEU A 43 -16.56 15.26 -3.99
C LEU A 43 -17.89 16.00 -3.97
N SER A 44 -18.27 16.59 -5.11
CA SER A 44 -19.64 17.08 -5.31
C SER A 44 -20.66 15.93 -5.32
N GLU A 45 -21.93 16.21 -5.05
CA GLU A 45 -22.98 15.17 -5.00
C GLU A 45 -23.03 14.33 -6.29
N SER A 46 -22.90 14.96 -7.46
CA SER A 46 -22.90 14.25 -8.74
C SER A 46 -21.68 13.34 -8.92
N GLU A 47 -20.51 13.73 -8.41
CA GLU A 47 -19.30 12.91 -8.42
C GLU A 47 -19.41 11.75 -7.43
N GLN A 48 -20.01 11.97 -6.26
CA GLN A 48 -20.31 10.94 -5.28
C GLN A 48 -21.23 9.86 -5.89
N ASP A 49 -22.33 10.29 -6.51
CA ASP A 49 -23.26 9.41 -7.21
C ASP A 49 -22.55 8.61 -8.31
N ALA A 50 -21.78 9.29 -9.16
CA ALA A 50 -21.03 8.64 -10.23
C ALA A 50 -20.04 7.59 -9.71
N ALA A 51 -19.36 7.87 -8.60
CA ALA A 51 -18.46 6.92 -7.95
C ALA A 51 -19.21 5.70 -7.38
N ILE A 52 -20.36 5.91 -6.73
CA ILE A 52 -21.22 4.83 -6.22
C ILE A 52 -21.71 3.94 -7.37
N TYR A 53 -22.25 4.52 -8.45
CA TYR A 53 -22.73 3.75 -9.60
C TYR A 53 -21.61 2.98 -10.28
N SER A 54 -20.42 3.58 -10.42
CA SER A 54 -19.25 2.90 -10.99
C SER A 54 -18.81 1.71 -10.13
N TYR A 55 -18.79 1.87 -8.81
CA TYR A 55 -18.46 0.78 -7.89
C TYR A 55 -19.49 -0.34 -7.90
N ALA A 56 -20.79 -0.01 -7.93
CA ALA A 56 -21.86 -1.00 -8.05
C ALA A 56 -21.77 -1.79 -9.37
N ASN A 57 -21.51 -1.10 -10.48
CA ASN A 57 -21.33 -1.75 -11.78
C ASN A 57 -20.12 -2.70 -11.79
N LEU A 58 -19.01 -2.31 -11.16
CA LEU A 58 -17.85 -3.18 -10.98
C LEU A 58 -18.24 -4.48 -10.25
N ILE A 59 -18.87 -4.37 -9.08
CA ILE A 59 -19.29 -5.56 -8.30
C ILE A 59 -20.24 -6.44 -9.13
N ASN A 60 -21.23 -5.84 -9.79
CA ASN A 60 -22.22 -6.58 -10.59
C ASN A 60 -21.62 -7.27 -11.81
N SER A 61 -20.45 -6.83 -12.30
CA SER A 61 -19.75 -7.44 -13.43
C SER A 61 -18.87 -8.64 -13.07
N LEU A 62 -18.65 -8.89 -11.77
CA LEU A 62 -17.76 -9.97 -11.32
C LEU A 62 -18.54 -11.29 -11.23
N ASP A 63 -18.10 -12.27 -12.01
CA ASP A 63 -18.64 -13.64 -12.03
C ASP A 63 -17.76 -14.65 -11.27
N PHE A 64 -16.74 -14.16 -10.54
CA PHE A 64 -15.79 -14.97 -9.78
C PHE A 64 -15.65 -14.50 -8.33
N PRO A 65 -15.23 -15.39 -7.39
CA PRO A 65 -15.01 -14.99 -6.00
C PRO A 65 -13.91 -13.94 -5.87
N MET A 66 -14.25 -12.79 -5.29
CA MET A 66 -13.34 -11.70 -4.94
C MET A 66 -13.17 -11.58 -3.42
N GLN A 67 -12.06 -11.00 -2.99
CA GLN A 67 -11.82 -10.63 -1.59
C GLN A 67 -11.39 -9.17 -1.51
N VAL A 68 -12.07 -8.39 -0.67
CA VAL A 68 -11.66 -7.02 -0.33
C VAL A 68 -10.98 -7.04 1.02
N VAL A 69 -9.73 -6.57 1.06
CA VAL A 69 -8.94 -6.49 2.29
C VAL A 69 -8.66 -5.02 2.58
N ILE A 70 -9.28 -4.50 3.64
CA ILE A 70 -9.04 -3.14 4.12
C ILE A 70 -8.07 -3.23 5.30
N ARG A 71 -6.95 -2.51 5.22
CA ARG A 71 -5.98 -2.42 6.30
C ARG A 71 -5.63 -0.97 6.55
N THR A 72 -5.90 -0.50 7.76
CA THR A 72 -5.29 0.72 8.26
C THR A 72 -3.81 0.44 8.47
N ARG A 73 -2.95 1.22 7.81
CA ARG A 73 -1.50 1.22 8.04
C ARG A 73 -1.13 2.59 8.58
N GLN A 74 -0.26 2.62 9.58
CA GLN A 74 0.43 3.86 9.91
C GLN A 74 1.20 4.32 8.67
N ILE A 75 1.19 5.61 8.40
CA ILE A 75 1.93 6.19 7.28
C ILE A 75 3.42 5.91 7.54
N ASP A 76 4.08 5.24 6.60
CA ASP A 76 5.53 5.07 6.64
C ASP A 76 6.20 6.39 6.24
N ILE A 77 6.60 7.17 7.24
CA ILE A 77 7.32 8.43 7.07
C ILE A 77 8.85 8.24 7.05
N THR A 78 9.37 7.01 7.11
CA THR A 78 10.82 6.75 7.23
C THR A 78 11.61 7.44 6.13
N LYS A 79 11.16 7.31 4.88
CA LYS A 79 11.79 7.96 3.72
C LYS A 79 11.81 9.49 3.84
N TYR A 80 10.76 10.07 4.41
CA TYR A 80 10.66 11.51 4.61
C TYR A 80 11.62 11.98 5.71
N LEU A 81 11.70 11.25 6.82
CA LEU A 81 12.66 11.52 7.89
C LEU A 81 14.11 11.40 7.41
N ASP A 82 14.41 10.39 6.59
CA ASP A 82 15.73 10.20 5.98
C ASP A 82 16.09 11.35 5.04
N TYR A 83 15.13 11.80 4.23
CA TYR A 83 15.28 12.98 3.39
C TYR A 83 15.62 14.23 4.22
N LEU A 84 14.87 14.49 5.30
CA LEU A 84 15.12 15.63 6.18
C LEU A 84 16.49 15.52 6.89
N ALA A 85 16.88 14.31 7.33
CA ALA A 85 18.18 14.07 7.94
C ALA A 85 19.34 14.32 6.95
N GLY A 86 19.16 13.94 5.68
CA GLY A 86 20.08 14.29 4.60
C GLY A 86 20.14 15.79 4.37
N PHE A 87 18.98 16.45 4.29
CA PHE A 87 18.86 17.89 4.10
C PHE A 87 19.49 18.69 5.25
N ARG A 88 19.44 18.18 6.49
CA ARG A 88 20.11 18.76 7.67
C ARG A 88 21.60 18.92 7.48
N LYS A 89 22.26 17.89 6.91
CA LYS A 89 23.71 17.87 6.70
C LYS A 89 24.17 18.93 5.71
N LEU A 90 23.29 19.35 4.80
CA LEU A 90 23.56 20.36 3.78
C LEU A 90 23.33 21.80 4.28
N GLN A 91 22.78 21.99 5.48
CA GLN A 91 22.50 23.33 5.98
C GLN A 91 23.79 24.10 6.29
N PRO A 92 23.87 25.39 5.90
CA PRO A 92 25.09 26.18 6.03
C PRO A 92 25.36 26.64 7.47
N THR A 93 24.32 26.89 8.27
CA THR A 93 24.44 27.45 9.63
C THR A 93 23.97 26.47 10.70
N ASP A 94 24.57 26.57 11.89
CA ASP A 94 24.16 25.74 13.04
C ASP A 94 22.72 26.01 13.49
N THR A 95 22.26 27.25 13.39
CA THR A 95 20.86 27.61 13.69
C THR A 95 19.87 26.85 12.82
N LEU A 96 20.13 26.77 11.51
CA LEU A 96 19.26 26.02 10.59
C LEU A 96 19.30 24.52 10.86
N ARG A 97 20.48 23.97 11.22
CA ARG A 97 20.60 22.56 11.63
C ARG A 97 19.75 22.26 12.86
N GLN A 98 19.79 23.12 13.87
CA GLN A 98 19.00 22.97 15.11
C GLN A 98 17.49 23.11 14.84
N GLN A 99 17.08 24.05 14.00
CA GLN A 99 15.67 24.23 13.64
C GLN A 99 15.13 23.02 12.87
N LEU A 100 15.91 22.49 11.92
CA LEU A 100 15.53 21.30 11.17
C LEU A 100 15.49 20.06 12.07
N GLU A 101 16.38 19.94 13.05
CA GLU A 101 16.33 18.85 14.05
C GLU A 101 15.06 18.90 14.88
N SER A 102 14.68 20.10 15.33
CA SER A 102 13.44 20.31 16.08
C SER A 102 12.22 19.92 15.24
N TYR A 103 12.23 20.25 13.95
CA TYR A 103 11.17 19.86 13.02
C TYR A 103 11.12 18.34 12.80
N ILE A 104 12.26 17.68 12.61
CA ILE A 104 12.34 16.22 12.47
C ILE A 104 11.74 15.53 13.70
N ASN A 105 12.06 16.02 14.90
CA ASN A 105 11.53 15.47 16.16
C ASN A 105 10.02 15.69 16.27
N PHE A 106 9.54 16.89 15.95
CA PHE A 106 8.10 17.17 15.89
C PHE A 106 7.35 16.22 14.96
N VAL A 107 7.87 15.98 13.75
CA VAL A 107 7.24 15.06 12.78
C VAL A 107 7.25 13.61 13.29
N ARG A 108 8.32 13.17 13.96
CA ARG A 108 8.36 11.85 14.61
C ARG A 108 7.28 11.71 15.67
N ASP A 109 7.14 12.71 16.53
CA ASP A 109 6.17 12.70 17.64
C ASP A 109 4.72 12.74 17.13
N LEU A 110 4.47 13.40 15.99
CA LEU A 110 3.13 13.47 15.39
C LEU A 110 2.63 12.12 14.85
N VAL A 111 3.55 11.24 14.42
CA VAL A 111 3.23 9.98 13.73
C VAL A 111 3.44 8.76 14.64
N SER A 112 4.01 8.94 15.83
CA SER A 112 4.26 7.89 16.83
C SER A 112 3.00 7.46 17.58
#